data_AF-A0AAJ6LGJ7-F1
#
_entry.id   AF-A0AAJ6LGJ7-F1
#
_cell.length_a   1.000
_cell.length_b   1.000
_cell.length_c   1.000
_cell.angle_alpha   90.00
_cell.angle_beta   90.00
_cell.angle_gamma   90.00
#
_symmetry.space_group_name_H-M   'P 1'
#
loop_
_entity.id
_entity.type
_entity.pdbx_description
1 polymer ?
#
loop_
_entity_poly.entity_id
_entity_poly.type
_entity_poly.pdbx_seq_one_letter_code
_entity_poly.pdbx_strand_id
1 'polypeptide(L)'
;MNLIAHESHFWELYQDFEHYYLSIAVDMSSVVSCWDLVLTSEEILQYEHRGRVSIQELTKAMIDAAYKGDFSMMEARLAKPYERHAMQKAFKEWLAQSKTQEQSSF
;
A
#
# COMPACT_ATOMS: atom_id res chain seq x y z
N MET A 1 0.51 13.60 -1.68
CA MET A 1 0.44 12.13 -1.68
C MET A 1 -0.57 11.67 -2.72
N ASN A 2 -0.18 10.75 -3.59
CA ASN A 2 -1.02 10.23 -4.68
C ASN A 2 -0.93 8.70 -4.73
N LEU A 3 -2.03 8.02 -5.03
CA LEU A 3 -2.01 6.59 -5.34
C LEU A 3 -1.40 6.40 -6.73
N ILE A 4 -0.27 5.69 -6.81
CA ILE A 4 0.49 5.51 -8.06
C ILE A 4 0.38 4.09 -8.61
N ALA A 5 0.10 3.10 -7.76
CA ALA A 5 -0.19 1.74 -8.15
C ALA A 5 -1.07 1.07 -7.08
N HIS A 6 -1.91 0.13 -7.47
CA HIS A 6 -2.69 -0.66 -6.51
C HIS A 6 -3.02 -2.02 -7.09
N GLU A 7 -3.27 -3.00 -6.24
CA GLU A 7 -3.90 -4.27 -6.58
C GLU A 7 -5.15 -4.40 -5.70
N SER A 8 -6.31 -4.39 -6.35
CA SER A 8 -7.60 -4.35 -5.67
C SER A 8 -7.70 -5.47 -4.63
N HIS A 9 -8.04 -5.10 -3.40
CA HIS A 9 -8.17 -5.98 -2.22
C HIS A 9 -6.85 -6.51 -1.63
N PHE A 10 -5.69 -6.15 -2.16
CA PHE A 10 -4.40 -6.65 -1.66
C PHE A 10 -3.49 -5.53 -1.16
N TRP A 11 -3.15 -4.57 -2.01
CA TRP A 11 -2.19 -3.53 -1.65
C TRP A 11 -2.36 -2.24 -2.46
N GLU A 12 -1.90 -1.14 -1.88
CA GLU A 12 -1.97 0.20 -2.43
C GLU A 12 -0.62 0.89 -2.23
N LEU A 13 -0.05 1.43 -3.30
CA LEU A 13 1.22 2.14 -3.31
C LEU A 13 0.97 3.62 -3.53
N TYR A 14 1.43 4.43 -2.58
CA TYR A 14 1.33 5.87 -2.59
C TYR A 14 2.71 6.50 -2.69
N GLN A 15 2.76 7.66 -3.32
CA GLN A 15 3.96 8.50 -3.38
C GLN A 15 3.66 9.91 -2.88
N ASP A 16 4.56 10.45 -2.06
CA ASP A 16 4.57 11.85 -1.63
C ASP A 16 5.99 12.40 -1.72
N PHE A 17 6.26 13.17 -2.78
CA PHE A 17 7.60 13.63 -3.13
C PHE A 17 8.59 12.46 -3.25
N GLU A 18 9.57 12.37 -2.35
CA GLU A 18 10.60 11.32 -2.29
C GLU A 18 10.17 10.12 -1.43
N HIS A 19 9.05 10.22 -0.72
CA HIS A 19 8.57 9.16 0.15
C HIS A 19 7.57 8.26 -0.55
N TYR A 20 7.68 6.97 -0.31
CA TYR A 20 6.73 5.97 -0.77
C TYR A 20 6.09 5.27 0.43
N TYR A 21 4.80 5.02 0.30
CA TYR A 21 4.00 4.39 1.33
C TYR A 21 3.23 3.22 0.74
N LEU A 22 3.15 2.14 1.50
CA LEU A 22 2.51 0.90 1.09
C LEU A 22 1.42 0.57 2.10
N SER A 23 0.17 0.55 1.66
CA SER A 23 -0.92 -0.05 2.45
C SER A 23 -1.09 -1.50 2.00
N ILE A 24 -1.14 -2.44 2.95
CA ILE A 24 -1.39 -3.85 2.69
C ILE A 24 -2.59 -4.33 3.50
N ALA A 25 -3.43 -5.14 2.87
CA ALA A 25 -4.49 -5.87 3.54
C ALA A 25 -4.05 -7.32 3.77
N VAL A 26 -3.96 -7.73 5.03
CA VAL A 26 -3.62 -9.10 5.42
C VAL A 26 -4.88 -9.78 5.93
N ASP A 27 -5.39 -10.76 5.18
CA ASP A 27 -6.54 -11.56 5.59
C ASP A 27 -6.09 -12.68 6.54
N MET A 28 -6.44 -12.53 7.81
CA MET A 28 -6.15 -13.49 8.88
C MET A 28 -7.34 -14.41 9.16
N SER A 29 -7.99 -14.94 8.11
CA SER A 29 -9.11 -15.92 8.13
C SER A 29 -10.41 -15.48 8.82
N SER A 30 -10.33 -14.62 9.84
CA SER A 30 -11.46 -14.08 10.60
C SER A 30 -11.43 -12.55 10.69
N VAL A 31 -10.32 -11.91 10.34
CA VAL A 31 -10.15 -10.46 10.37
C VAL A 31 -9.20 -10.03 9.25
N VAL A 32 -9.55 -8.96 8.54
CA VAL A 32 -8.62 -8.30 7.62
C VAL A 32 -7.93 -7.18 8.39
N SER A 33 -6.60 -7.24 8.46
CA SER A 33 -5.77 -6.19 9.07
C SER A 33 -5.13 -5.35 7.98
N CYS A 34 -5.41 -4.04 8.01
CA CYS A 34 -4.77 -3.07 7.12
C CYS A 34 -3.53 -2.48 7.78
N TRP A 35 -2.40 -2.57 7.10
CA TRP A 35 -1.12 -2.06 7.57
C TRP A 35 -0.63 -0.96 6.62
N ASP A 36 -0.41 0.23 7.17
CA ASP A 36 0.11 1.38 6.44
C ASP A 36 1.60 1.53 6.77
N LEU A 37 2.46 1.36 5.77
CA LEU A 37 3.90 1.22 5.93
C LEU A 37 4.66 2.28 5.14
N VAL A 38 5.81 2.71 5.65
CA VAL A 38 6.78 3.52 4.90
C VAL A 38 7.78 2.58 4.23
N LEU A 39 7.96 2.73 2.92
CA LEU A 39 8.97 1.96 2.18
C LEU A 39 10.37 2.44 2.51
N THR A 40 11.29 1.48 2.61
CA THR A 40 12.73 1.75 2.76
C THR A 40 13.34 2.18 1.42
N SER A 41 14.51 2.82 1.47
CA SER A 41 15.22 3.21 0.25
C SER A 41 15.54 2.04 -0.69
N GLU A 42 15.81 0.85 -0.14
CA GLU A 42 16.04 -0.35 -0.94
C GLU A 42 14.78 -0.76 -1.71
N GLU A 43 13.62 -0.75 -1.05
CA GLU A 43 12.34 -1.15 -1.67
C GLU A 43 11.87 -0.13 -2.71
N ILE A 44 12.12 1.16 -2.47
CA ILE A 44 11.91 2.22 -3.46
C ILE A 44 12.75 1.94 -4.70
N LEU A 45 14.04 1.65 -4.53
CA LEU A 45 14.92 1.33 -5.65
C LEU A 45 14.47 0.07 -6.42
N GLN A 46 14.02 -0.98 -5.70
CA GLN A 46 13.47 -2.18 -6.33
C GLN A 46 12.20 -1.86 -7.13
N TYR A 47 11.34 -0.99 -6.62
CA TYR A 47 10.16 -0.50 -7.37
C TYR A 47 10.55 0.31 -8.61
N GLU A 48 11.53 1.19 -8.51
CA GLU A 48 12.00 1.96 -9.67
C GLU A 48 12.61 1.07 -10.76
N HIS A 49 13.28 -0.02 -10.38
CA HIS A 49 13.93 -0.94 -11.32
C HIS A 49 13.00 -2.01 -11.90
N ARG A 50 12.08 -2.57 -11.09
CA ARG A 50 11.24 -3.72 -11.46
C ARG A 50 9.75 -3.38 -11.59
N GLY A 51 9.36 -2.18 -11.20
CA GLY A 51 7.97 -1.74 -11.15
C GLY A 51 7.15 -2.56 -10.16
N ARG A 52 5.86 -2.75 -10.47
CA ARG A 52 4.87 -3.36 -9.58
C ARG A 52 5.23 -4.77 -9.09
N VAL A 53 6.07 -5.51 -9.82
CA VAL A 53 6.48 -6.87 -9.44
C VAL A 53 7.22 -6.87 -8.09
N SER A 54 8.08 -5.88 -7.83
CA SER A 54 8.80 -5.83 -6.55
C SER A 54 7.86 -5.61 -5.36
N ILE A 55 6.79 -4.85 -5.54
CA ILE A 55 5.76 -4.63 -4.51
C ILE A 55 4.96 -5.91 -4.28
N GLN A 56 4.61 -6.65 -5.34
CA GLN A 56 3.95 -7.95 -5.19
C GLN A 56 4.82 -8.95 -4.43
N GLU A 57 6.11 -9.03 -4.76
CA GLU A 57 7.06 -9.89 -4.03
C GLU A 57 7.21 -9.46 -2.57
N LEU A 58 7.33 -8.15 -2.31
CA LEU A 58 7.45 -7.59 -0.98
C LEU A 58 6.21 -7.87 -0.12
N THR A 59 5.02 -7.56 -0.65
CA THR A 59 3.74 -7.79 0.05
C THR A 59 3.54 -9.26 0.36
N LYS A 60 3.84 -10.15 -0.59
CA LYS A 60 3.81 -11.60 -0.36
C LYS A 60 4.75 -12.02 0.77
N ALA A 61 5.99 -11.53 0.78
CA ALA A 61 6.95 -11.85 1.85
C ALA A 61 6.45 -11.39 3.23
N MET A 62 5.84 -10.19 3.31
CA MET A 62 5.26 -9.69 4.56
C MET A 62 4.05 -10.52 5.02
N ILE A 63 3.16 -10.91 4.10
CA ILE A 63 2.00 -11.75 4.40
C ILE A 63 2.44 -13.14 4.87
N ASP A 64 3.42 -13.75 4.19
CA ASP A 64 3.96 -15.07 4.55
C ASP A 64 4.63 -15.05 5.95
N ALA A 65 5.26 -13.94 6.34
CA ALA A 65 5.81 -13.74 7.68
C ALA A 65 4.69 -13.57 8.73
N ALA A 66 3.67 -12.76 8.42
CA ALA A 66 2.53 -12.54 9.29
C ALA A 66 1.76 -13.84 9.58
N TYR A 67 1.57 -14.71 8.57
CA TYR A 67 0.97 -16.04 8.78
C TYR A 67 1.79 -16.97 9.66
N LYS A 68 3.09 -16.72 9.81
CA LYS A 68 3.96 -17.41 10.76
C LYS A 68 4.00 -16.74 12.14
N GLY A 69 3.24 -15.65 12.32
CA GLY A 69 3.21 -14.85 13.55
C GLY A 69 4.34 -13.83 13.66
N ASP A 70 5.09 -13.56 12.59
CA ASP A 70 6.14 -12.54 12.57
C ASP A 70 5.64 -11.26 11.87
N PHE A 71 5.39 -10.23 12.68
CA PHE A 71 4.93 -8.91 12.24
C PHE A 71 6.04 -7.85 12.28
N SER A 72 7.26 -8.24 12.64
CA SER A 72 8.37 -7.32 12.89
C SER A 72 8.63 -6.41 11.69
N MET A 73 8.51 -6.97 10.48
CA MET A 73 8.66 -6.22 9.24
C MET A 73 7.61 -5.12 9.07
N MET A 74 6.40 -5.29 9.57
CA MET A 74 5.34 -4.28 9.46
C MET A 74 5.44 -3.26 10.60
N GLU A 75 5.63 -3.73 11.84
CA GLU A 75 5.66 -2.90 13.03
C GLU A 75 6.82 -1.89 13.04
N ALA A 76 7.98 -2.28 12.50
CA ALA A 76 9.18 -1.44 12.50
C ALA A 76 9.06 -0.15 11.64
N ARG A 77 8.07 -0.09 10.75
CA ARG A 77 7.96 0.96 9.71
C ARG A 77 6.54 1.44 9.49
N LEU A 78 5.73 1.39 10.54
CA LEU A 78 4.39 1.95 10.51
C LEU A 78 4.43 3.43 10.12
N ALA A 79 3.59 3.79 9.14
CA ALA A 79 3.37 5.18 8.78
C ALA A 79 2.81 5.95 9.98
N LYS A 80 3.27 7.19 10.15
CA LYS A 80 2.81 8.06 11.23
C LYS A 80 1.33 8.43 11.05
N PRO A 81 0.62 8.83 12.11
CA PRO A 81 -0.80 9.16 12.01
C PRO A 81 -1.16 10.17 10.91
N TYR A 82 -0.32 11.19 10.67
CA TYR A 82 -0.56 12.17 9.61
C TYR A 82 -0.35 11.58 8.20
N GLU A 83 0.61 10.67 8.03
CA GLU A 83 0.89 9.98 6.76
C GLU A 83 -0.26 9.04 6.43
N ARG A 84 -0.73 8.27 7.42
CA ARG A 84 -1.91 7.41 7.30
C ARG A 84 -3.16 8.20 6.90
N HIS A 85 -3.36 9.37 7.52
CA HIS A 85 -4.46 10.25 7.14
C HIS A 85 -4.34 10.74 5.69
N ALA A 86 -3.12 11.09 5.25
CA ALA A 86 -2.87 11.48 3.87
C ALA A 86 -3.11 10.33 2.88
N MET A 87 -2.70 9.10 3.22
CA MET A 87 -2.96 7.89 2.42
C MET A 87 -4.46 7.66 2.24
N GLN A 88 -5.22 7.68 3.35
CA GLN A 88 -6.68 7.51 3.32
C GLN A 88 -7.38 8.61 2.52
N LYS A 89 -6.90 9.86 2.62
CA LYS A 89 -7.42 10.97 1.83
C LYS A 89 -7.16 10.75 0.34
N ALA A 90 -5.93 10.38 -0.02
CA ALA A 90 -5.55 10.09 -1.41
C ALA A 90 -6.39 8.95 -2.00
N PHE A 91 -6.66 7.89 -1.21
CA PHE A 91 -7.53 6.80 -1.65
C PHE A 91 -8.96 7.26 -1.94
N LYS A 92 -9.54 8.08 -1.05
CA LYS A 92 -10.90 8.62 -1.24
C LYS A 92 -10.99 9.51 -2.47
N GLU A 93 -9.98 10.34 -2.71
CA GLU A 93 -9.89 11.19 -3.89
C GLU A 93 -9.78 10.34 -5.17
N TRP A 94 -8.94 9.31 -5.16
CA TRP A 94 -8.82 8.36 -6.27
C TRP A 94 -10.15 7.62 -6.54
N LEU A 95 -10.85 7.16 -5.51
CA LEU A 95 -12.17 6.54 -5.64
C LEU A 95 -13.21 7.50 -6.23
N ALA A 96 -13.23 8.75 -5.79
CA ALA A 96 -14.15 9.76 -6.31
C ALA A 96 -13.90 10.05 -7.80
N GLN A 97 -12.63 10.11 -8.21
CA GLN A 97 -12.23 10.26 -9.61
C GLN A 97 -12.62 9.03 -10.46
N SER A 98 -12.39 7.83 -9.92
CA SER A 98 -12.70 6.57 -10.60
C SER A 98 -14.21 6.41 -10.84
N LYS A 99 -15.05 6.77 -9.85
CA LYS A 99 -16.52 6.77 -10.01
C LYS A 99 -17.05 7.80 -11.01
N THR A 100 -16.33 8.91 -11.18
CA THR A 100 -16.72 9.96 -12.14
C THR A 100 -16.47 9.53 -13.59
N GLN A 101 -15.50 8.64 -13.83
CA GLN A 101 -15.21 8.10 -15.17
C GLN A 101 -16.26 7.07 -15.65
N GLU A 102 -16.86 6.30 -14.74
CA GLU A 102 -17.97 5.39 -15.07
C GLU A 102 -19.26 6.13 -15.46
N GLN A 103 -19.46 7.36 -15.01
CA GLN A 103 -20.65 8.17 -15.35
C GLN A 103 -20.47 9.05 -16.61
N SER A 104 -19.24 9.20 -17.12
CA SER A 104 -18.95 9.98 -18.32
C SER A 104 -18.85 9.12 -19.59
N SER A 105 -19.17 7.83 -19.48
CA SER A 105 -19.12 6.84 -20.59
C SER A 105 -20.52 6.42 -21.08
N PHE A 106 -21.55 7.23 -20.82
CA PHE A 106 -22.92 7.04 -21.32
C PHE A 106 -23.44 8.29 -22.03
#